data_AF-C5H5H0-F1
#
_entry.id   AF-C5H5H0-F1
#
_cell.length_a   1.000
_cell.length_b   1.000
_cell.length_c   1.000
_cell.angle_alpha   90.00
_cell.angle_beta   90.00
_cell.angle_gamma   90.00
#
_symmetry.space_group_name_H-M   'P 1'
#
loop_
_entity.id
_entity.type
_entity.pdbx_description
1 polymer ?
#
loop_
_entity_poly.entity_id
_entity_poly.type
_entity_poly.pdbx_seq_one_letter_code
_entity_poly.pdbx_strand_id
1 'polypeptide(L)'
;RDVGEDARRGRIYLPQDELAQAGLSDDDIFAGKVTDKWRNFMKNQIKRARMFFNEAEKGVTELSAASRWPVWASLLLYRRILDEIEANDYNNFTKRAY
;
A
#
# COMPACT_ATOMS: atom_id res chain seq x y z
N ARG A 1 3.84 1.21 -0.91
CA ARG A 1 4.37 2.07 -1.99
C ARG A 1 5.85 1.80 -2.25
N ASP A 2 6.61 1.54 -1.20
CA ASP A 2 8.07 1.69 -1.07
C ASP A 2 8.73 0.44 -0.48
N VAL A 3 8.08 -0.73 -0.60
CA VAL A 3 8.53 -2.00 0.00
C VAL A 3 10.00 -2.30 -0.30
N GLY A 4 10.45 -2.12 -1.55
CA GLY A 4 11.86 -2.37 -1.87
C GLY A 4 12.83 -1.32 -1.33
N GLU A 5 12.40 -0.07 -1.14
CA GLU A 5 13.22 0.95 -0.48
C GLU A 5 13.44 0.61 0.99
N ASP A 6 12.38 0.17 1.67
CA ASP A 6 12.44 -0.28 3.06
C ASP A 6 13.28 -1.55 3.21
N ALA A 7 13.07 -2.54 2.34
CA ALA A 7 13.83 -3.80 2.35
C ALA A 7 15.34 -3.57 2.17
N ARG A 8 15.74 -2.66 1.26
CA ARG A 8 17.16 -2.26 1.09
C ARG A 8 17.77 -1.61 2.32
N ARG A 9 16.94 -1.08 3.23
CA ARG A 9 17.35 -0.53 4.53
C ARG A 9 17.21 -1.53 5.68
N GLY A 10 16.96 -2.81 5.38
CA GLY A 10 16.77 -3.87 6.36
C GLY A 10 15.45 -3.77 7.13
N ARG A 11 14.41 -3.19 6.53
CA ARG A 11 13.11 -2.95 7.19
C ARG A 11 11.98 -3.62 6.43
N ILE A 12 11.07 -4.24 7.18
CA ILE A 12 9.83 -4.84 6.67
C ILE A 12 8.68 -4.38 7.55
N TYR A 13 7.71 -3.68 6.96
CA TYR A 13 6.52 -3.15 7.63
C TYR A 13 5.25 -3.96 7.34
N LEU A 14 5.39 -5.07 6.60
CA LEU A 14 4.30 -5.94 6.21
C LEU A 14 3.86 -6.82 7.40
N PRO A 15 2.56 -7.12 7.55
CA PRO A 15 2.08 -8.00 8.62
C PRO A 15 2.65 -9.41 8.46
N GLN A 16 3.35 -9.88 9.49
CA GLN A 16 4.11 -11.13 9.45
C GLN A 16 3.21 -12.37 9.39
N ASP A 17 2.07 -12.34 10.08
CA ASP A 17 1.05 -13.38 10.03
C ASP A 17 0.41 -13.49 8.64
N GLU A 18 0.15 -12.37 7.97
CA GLU A 18 -0.42 -12.36 6.61
C GLU A 18 0.61 -12.78 5.54
N LEU A 19 1.88 -12.42 5.71
CA LEU A 19 2.96 -12.93 4.87
C LEU A 19 3.05 -14.46 4.97
N ALA A 20 3.06 -14.99 6.20
CA ALA A 20 3.09 -16.43 6.43
C ALA A 20 1.87 -17.14 5.82
N GLN A 21 0.67 -16.59 5.96
CA GLN A 21 -0.56 -17.10 5.33
C GLN A 21 -0.49 -17.09 3.80
N ALA A 22 0.17 -16.09 3.21
CA ALA A 22 0.43 -16.03 1.77
C ALA A 22 1.60 -16.92 1.32
N GLY A 23 2.27 -17.61 2.24
CA GLY A 23 3.44 -18.44 1.98
C GLY A 23 4.64 -17.63 1.49
N LEU A 24 4.82 -16.44 2.08
CA LEU A 24 5.95 -15.52 1.89
C LEU A 24 6.74 -15.39 3.20
N SER A 25 8.05 -15.20 3.09
CA SER A 25 8.95 -14.89 4.22
C SER A 25 9.64 -13.54 4.03
N ASP A 26 10.35 -13.08 5.05
CA ASP A 26 11.21 -11.90 4.95
C ASP A 26 12.28 -12.04 3.85
N ASP A 27 12.81 -13.25 3.63
CA ASP A 27 13.76 -13.52 2.55
C ASP A 27 13.14 -13.29 1.15
N ASP A 28 11.86 -13.62 0.98
CA ASP A 28 11.14 -13.32 -0.28
C ASP A 28 11.03 -11.81 -0.51
N ILE A 29 10.82 -11.03 0.57
CA ILE A 29 10.74 -9.57 0.52
C ILE A 29 12.12 -8.97 0.20
N PHE A 30 13.19 -9.45 0.83
CA PHE A 30 14.55 -9.02 0.55
C PHE A 30 15.02 -9.42 -0.86
N ALA A 31 14.58 -10.57 -1.37
CA ALA A 31 14.85 -10.99 -2.74
C ALA A 31 14.17 -10.08 -3.79
N GLY A 32 13.09 -9.38 -3.41
CA GLY A 32 12.45 -8.36 -4.23
C GLY A 32 11.82 -8.88 -5.53
N LYS A 33 11.40 -10.16 -5.55
CA LYS A 33 10.82 -10.80 -6.73
C LYS A 33 9.29 -10.67 -6.74
N VAL A 34 8.75 -10.15 -7.84
CA VAL A 34 7.31 -10.06 -8.07
C VAL A 34 6.78 -11.43 -8.52
N THR A 35 6.32 -12.23 -7.56
CA THR A 35 5.71 -13.54 -7.78
C THR A 35 4.17 -13.44 -7.76
N ASP A 36 3.46 -14.49 -8.15
CA ASP A 36 1.99 -14.51 -8.05
C ASP A 36 1.50 -14.50 -6.59
N LYS A 37 2.27 -15.12 -5.68
CA LYS A 37 2.03 -15.00 -4.24
C LYS A 37 2.11 -13.55 -3.78
N TRP A 38 3.14 -12.83 -4.23
CA TRP A 38 3.31 -11.41 -3.96
C TRP A 38 2.16 -10.57 -4.50
N ARG A 39 1.76 -10.78 -5.77
CA ARG A 39 0.61 -10.08 -6.38
C ARG A 39 -0.67 -10.31 -5.57
N ASN A 40 -0.95 -11.56 -5.20
CA ASN A 40 -2.13 -11.90 -4.41
C ASN A 40 -2.10 -11.30 -3.01
N PHE A 41 -0.95 -11.34 -2.34
CA PHE A 41 -0.74 -10.67 -1.06
C PHE A 41 -1.01 -9.16 -1.19
N MET A 42 -0.41 -8.49 -2.18
CA MET A 42 -0.58 -7.05 -2.39
C MET A 42 -2.02 -6.65 -2.73
N LYS A 43 -2.76 -7.47 -3.50
CA LYS A 43 -4.19 -7.25 -3.75
C LYS A 43 -5.00 -7.18 -2.45
N ASN A 44 -4.72 -8.06 -1.49
CA ASN A 44 -5.38 -8.05 -0.18
C ASN A 44 -5.03 -6.79 0.62
N GLN A 45 -3.75 -6.37 0.60
CA GLN A 45 -3.31 -5.14 1.26
C GLN A 45 -3.98 -3.90 0.67
N ILE A 46 -4.04 -3.81 -0.67
CA ILE A 46 -4.67 -2.70 -1.38
C ILE A 46 -6.17 -2.67 -1.10
N LYS A 47 -6.84 -3.83 -1.11
CA LYS A 47 -8.27 -3.92 -0.75
C LYS A 47 -8.53 -3.36 0.64
N ARG A 48 -7.70 -3.73 1.63
CA ARG A 48 -7.79 -3.19 3.00
C ARG A 48 -7.52 -1.69 3.04
N ALA A 49 -6.50 -1.20 2.34
CA ALA A 49 -6.21 0.23 2.27
C ALA A 49 -7.37 1.03 1.65
N ARG A 50 -7.97 0.54 0.56
CA ARG A 50 -9.15 1.16 -0.07
C ARG A 50 -10.34 1.21 0.88
N MET A 51 -10.57 0.19 1.68
CA MET A 51 -11.60 0.20 2.73
C MET A 51 -11.37 1.36 3.72
N PHE A 52 -10.14 1.53 4.21
CA PHE A 52 -9.82 2.65 5.11
C PHE A 52 -9.95 4.02 4.44
N PHE A 53 -9.57 4.15 3.16
CA PHE A 53 -9.80 5.40 2.42
C PHE A 53 -11.30 5.73 2.29
N ASN A 54 -12.15 4.73 2.04
CA ASN A 54 -13.60 4.93 1.94
C ASN A 54 -14.21 5.34 3.29
N GLU A 55 -13.76 4.77 4.40
CA GLU A 55 -14.19 5.19 5.73
C GLU A 55 -13.67 6.59 6.08
N ALA A 56 -12.40 6.89 5.76
CA ALA A 56 -11.81 8.21 6.00
C ALA A 56 -12.51 9.31 5.19
N GLU A 57 -12.97 9.02 3.97
CA GLU A 57 -13.70 9.96 3.12
C GLU A 57 -14.99 10.44 3.79
N LYS A 58 -15.71 9.56 4.50
CA LYS A 58 -16.89 9.93 5.30
C LYS A 58 -16.51 10.87 6.45
N GLY A 59 -15.35 10.68 7.08
CA GLY A 59 -14.88 11.51 8.19
C GLY A 59 -14.47 12.93 7.79
N VAL A 60 -14.23 13.19 6.50
CA VAL A 60 -13.84 14.53 6.01
C VAL A 60 -14.94 15.56 6.30
N THR A 61 -16.21 15.19 6.25
CA THR A 61 -17.32 16.12 6.51
C THR A 61 -17.37 16.60 7.96
N GLU A 62 -16.84 15.81 8.88
CA GLU A 62 -16.80 16.10 10.32
C GLU A 62 -15.68 17.10 10.69
N LEU A 63 -14.79 17.40 9.76
CA LEU A 63 -13.73 18.39 9.98
C LEU A 63 -14.27 19.83 9.89
N SER A 64 -13.53 20.75 10.53
CA SER A 64 -13.76 22.18 10.35
C SER A 64 -13.69 22.56 8.87
N ALA A 65 -14.50 23.53 8.44
CA ALA A 65 -14.64 23.89 7.02
C ALA A 65 -13.29 24.20 6.34
N ALA A 66 -12.39 24.89 7.04
CA ALA A 66 -11.06 25.24 6.54
C ALA A 66 -10.15 24.01 6.30
N SER A 67 -10.37 22.90 7.02
CA SER A 67 -9.56 21.69 6.93
C SER A 67 -10.07 20.68 5.90
N ARG A 68 -11.34 20.75 5.49
CA ARG A 68 -11.97 19.74 4.61
C ARG A 68 -11.24 19.60 3.28
N TRP A 69 -11.02 20.72 2.59
CA TRP A 69 -10.38 20.76 1.27
C TRP A 69 -8.96 20.15 1.25
N PRO A 70 -8.02 20.60 2.09
CA PRO A 70 -6.66 20.04 2.08
C PRO A 70 -6.63 18.55 2.46
N VAL A 71 -7.48 18.12 3.39
CA VAL A 71 -7.57 16.70 3.78
C VAL A 71 -8.16 15.86 2.66
N TRP A 72 -9.24 16.33 2.01
CA TRP A 72 -9.85 15.62 0.89
C TRP A 72 -8.89 15.49 -0.31
N ALA A 73 -8.19 16.57 -0.67
CA ALA A 73 -7.18 16.54 -1.71
C ALA A 73 -6.07 15.53 -1.39
N SER A 74 -5.57 15.52 -0.16
CA SER A 74 -4.56 14.57 0.29
C SER A 74 -5.08 13.13 0.22
N LEU A 75 -6.31 12.88 0.68
CA LEU A 75 -6.97 11.58 0.61
C LEU A 75 -7.01 11.07 -0.84
N LEU A 76 -7.45 11.91 -1.79
CA LEU A 76 -7.52 11.54 -3.20
C LEU A 76 -6.15 11.20 -3.79
N LEU A 77 -5.13 12.03 -3.52
CA LEU A 77 -3.77 11.82 -4.03
C LEU A 77 -3.18 10.52 -3.48
N TYR A 78 -3.29 10.28 -2.17
CA TYR A 78 -2.76 9.06 -1.56
C TYR A 78 -3.52 7.80 -1.97
N ARG A 79 -4.82 7.91 -2.26
CA ARG A 79 -5.60 6.79 -2.80
C ARG A 79 -5.11 6.37 -4.19
N ARG A 80 -4.71 7.33 -5.04
CA ARG A 80 -4.21 7.06 -6.40
C ARG A 80 -2.88 6.31 -6.44
N ILE A 81 -2.05 6.43 -5.41
CA ILE A 81 -0.83 5.61 -5.28
C ILE A 81 -1.16 4.12 -5.33
N LEU A 82 -2.34 3.69 -4.85
CA LEU A 82 -2.76 2.30 -4.93
C LEU A 82 -3.01 1.87 -6.38
N ASP A 83 -3.61 2.74 -7.19
CA ASP A 83 -3.84 2.51 -8.62
C ASP A 83 -2.50 2.37 -9.37
N GLU A 84 -1.51 3.20 -9.03
CA GLU A 84 -0.16 3.12 -9.61
C GLU A 84 0.59 1.84 -9.22
N ILE A 85 0.38 1.32 -8.01
CA ILE A 85 0.92 0.01 -7.63
C ILE A 85 0.31 -1.09 -8.51
N GLU A 86 -1.00 -1.04 -8.80
CA GLU A 86 -1.68 -2.01 -9.65
C GLU A 86 -1.25 -1.88 -11.12
N ALA A 87 -1.15 -0.65 -11.64
CA ALA A 87 -0.73 -0.36 -13.02
C ALA A 87 0.70 -0.84 -13.31
N ASN A 88 1.56 -0.86 -12.30
CA ASN A 88 2.92 -1.38 -12.38
C ASN A 88 3.04 -2.86 -11.95
N ASP A 89 1.95 -3.64 -12.09
CA ASP A 89 1.91 -5.08 -11.80
C ASP A 89 2.45 -5.41 -10.39
N TYR A 90 2.12 -4.58 -9.40
CA TYR A 90 2.51 -4.72 -8.00
C TYR A 90 4.03 -4.68 -7.75
N ASN A 91 4.83 -4.20 -8.71
CA ASN A 91 6.28 -4.09 -8.59
C ASN A 91 6.72 -2.84 -7.81
N ASN A 92 6.39 -2.80 -6.52
CA ASN A 92 6.87 -1.77 -5.60
C ASN A 92 8.21 -2.12 -4.91
N PHE A 93 8.88 -3.18 -5.38
CA PHE A 93 10.26 -3.51 -5.02
C PHE A 93 11.27 -2.65 -5.78
N THR A 94 11.07 -2.47 -7.08
CA THR A 94 12.01 -1.76 -7.96
C THR A 94 11.52 -0.40 -8.43
N LYS A 95 10.20 -0.18 -8.44
CA LYS A 95 9.59 1.06 -8.89
C LYS A 95 8.68 1.62 -7.81
N ARG A 96 8.97 2.83 -7.36
CA ARG A 96 8.13 3.53 -6.41
C ARG A 96 6.89 4.07 -7.14
N ALA A 97 5.71 3.82 -6.58
CA ALA A 97 4.45 4.41 -7.05
C ALA A 97 4.33 5.86 -6.55
N TYR A 98 3.77 6.75 -7.37
CA TYR A 98 3.65 8.19 -7.11
C TYR A 98 2.22 8.69 -7.19
#